data_AF-A0A7V1ZI75-F1
#
_entry.id   AF-A0A7V1ZI75-F1
#
_cell.length_a   1.000
_cell.length_b   1.000
_cell.length_c   1.000
_cell.angle_alpha   90.00
_cell.angle_beta   90.00
_cell.angle_gamma   90.00
#
_symmetry.space_group_name_H-M   'P 1'
#
loop_
_entity.id
_entity.type
_entity.pdbx_description
1 polymer ?
#
loop_
_entity_poly.entity_id
_entity_poly.type
_entity_poly.pdbx_seq_one_letter_code
_entity_poly.pdbx_strand_id
1 'polypeptide(L)'
;MAGYSATYGYDARDERVAWIDSTEPGIHYTLRGLSNEILREVHELSGVWTWRKDYIFAGTTHIATVDSSGLTHVHKDHLGSTRVITNASGAKLSEHRYWPFGEEMTVTSSPERMRFAGH
;
A
#
# COMPACT_ATOMS: atom_id res chain seq x y z
N MET A 1 -2.35 -23.74 -16.32
CA MET A 1 -2.49 -22.74 -15.24
C MET A 1 -1.53 -21.62 -15.59
N ALA A 2 -2.03 -20.44 -15.99
CA ALA A 2 -1.14 -19.31 -16.24
C ALA A 2 -0.56 -18.85 -14.88
N GLY A 3 0.75 -18.67 -14.79
CA GLY A 3 1.40 -18.19 -13.58
C GLY A 3 1.14 -16.70 -13.36
N TYR A 4 1.25 -16.23 -12.11
CA TYR A 4 1.28 -14.79 -11.83
C TYR A 4 2.55 -14.19 -12.41
N SER A 5 2.44 -13.09 -13.15
CA SER A 5 3.57 -12.31 -13.65
C SER A 5 3.33 -10.83 -13.41
N ALA A 6 4.39 -10.10 -13.08
CA ALA A 6 4.36 -8.65 -12.94
C ALA A 6 5.59 -8.02 -13.59
N THR A 7 5.41 -6.84 -14.20
CA THR A 7 6.45 -6.00 -14.79
C THR A 7 6.44 -4.65 -14.10
N TYR A 8 7.61 -4.12 -13.77
CA TYR A 8 7.76 -2.89 -12.99
C TYR A 8 8.42 -1.78 -13.83
N GLY A 9 7.87 -0.57 -13.74
CA GLY A 9 8.43 0.64 -14.33
C GLY A 9 9.13 1.49 -13.28
N TYR A 10 10.32 1.97 -13.63
CA TYR A 10 11.17 2.79 -12.77
C TYR A 10 11.47 4.12 -13.44
N ASP A 11 11.63 5.18 -12.64
CA ASP A 11 12.09 6.47 -13.12
C ASP A 11 13.63 6.52 -13.22
N ALA A 12 14.18 7.67 -13.61
CA ALA A 12 15.63 7.86 -13.77
C ALA A 12 16.41 7.87 -12.43
N ARG A 13 15.72 7.83 -11.28
CA ARG A 13 16.30 7.75 -9.94
C ARG A 13 16.17 6.34 -9.35
N ASP A 14 15.83 5.34 -10.18
CA ASP A 14 15.55 3.96 -9.78
C ASP A 14 14.35 3.82 -8.82
N GLU A 15 13.43 4.79 -8.84
CA GLU A 15 12.20 4.72 -8.05
C GLU A 15 11.11 3.98 -8.83
N ARG A 16 10.51 2.95 -8.20
CA ARG A 16 9.35 2.29 -8.80
C ARG A 16 8.17 3.26 -8.83
N VAL A 17 7.66 3.52 -10.03
CA VAL A 17 6.53 4.44 -10.31
C VAL A 17 5.30 3.73 -10.87
N ALA A 18 5.47 2.54 -11.46
CA ALA A 18 4.37 1.80 -12.07
C ALA A 18 4.56 0.29 -12.03
N TRP A 19 3.47 -0.46 -12.18
CA TRP A 19 3.50 -1.89 -12.47
C TRP A 19 2.32 -2.33 -13.32
N ILE A 20 2.51 -3.44 -14.02
CA ILE A 20 1.46 -4.19 -14.72
C ILE A 20 1.52 -5.61 -14.18
N ASP A 21 0.39 -6.24 -13.90
CA ASP A 21 0.34 -7.65 -13.52
C ASP A 21 -0.65 -8.45 -14.38
N SER A 22 -0.58 -9.77 -14.26
CA SER A 22 -1.43 -10.70 -15.01
C SER A 22 -2.85 -10.83 -14.46
N THR A 23 -3.19 -10.11 -13.38
CA THR A 23 -4.47 -10.25 -12.67
C THR A 23 -5.44 -9.10 -12.96
N GLU A 24 -4.92 -7.90 -13.19
CA GLU A 24 -5.71 -6.72 -13.56
C GLU A 24 -5.09 -6.04 -14.80
N PRO A 25 -5.77 -6.05 -15.96
CA PRO A 25 -5.26 -5.36 -17.14
C PRO A 25 -5.20 -3.85 -16.90
N GLY A 26 -4.15 -3.22 -17.44
CA GLY A 26 -3.89 -1.80 -17.28
C GLY A 26 -2.58 -1.56 -16.53
N ILE A 27 -2.29 -0.29 -16.26
CA ILE A 27 -1.08 0.14 -15.57
C ILE A 27 -1.48 0.72 -14.22
N HIS A 28 -0.86 0.21 -13.16
CA HIS A 28 -0.95 0.80 -11.84
C HIS A 28 0.19 1.80 -11.66
N TYR A 29 -0.12 2.99 -11.15
CA TYR A 29 0.85 4.04 -10.86
C TYR A 29 0.81 4.42 -9.39
N THR A 30 1.98 4.77 -8.85
CA THR A 30 2.12 5.40 -7.54
C THR A 30 2.58 6.84 -7.70
N LEU A 31 1.82 7.79 -7.16
CA LEU A 31 2.22 9.18 -7.04
C LEU A 31 2.88 9.41 -5.69
N ARG A 32 3.99 10.16 -5.69
CA ARG A 32 4.82 10.37 -4.51
C ARG A 32 4.89 11.84 -4.10
N GLY A 33 5.10 12.04 -2.81
CA GLY A 33 5.37 13.35 -2.23
C GLY A 33 6.84 13.76 -2.37
N LEU A 34 7.15 14.94 -1.83
CA LEU A 34 8.51 15.51 -1.90
C LEU A 34 9.52 14.75 -1.03
N SER A 35 9.07 13.98 -0.04
CA SER A 35 9.94 13.14 0.80
C SER A 35 9.99 11.69 0.31
N ASN A 36 9.58 11.45 -0.94
CA ASN A 36 9.54 10.14 -1.59
C ASN A 36 8.52 9.14 -0.99
N GLU A 37 7.61 9.61 -0.14
CA GLU A 37 6.49 8.83 0.37
C GLU A 37 5.45 8.60 -0.73
N ILE A 38 4.89 7.38 -0.82
CA ILE A 38 3.77 7.11 -1.73
C ILE A 38 2.53 7.76 -1.15
N LEU A 39 1.95 8.73 -1.86
CA LEU A 39 0.75 9.45 -1.43
C LEU A 39 -0.53 8.89 -2.04
N ARG A 40 -0.45 8.32 -3.25
CA ARG A 40 -1.63 7.87 -3.98
C ARG A 40 -1.32 6.74 -4.94
N GLU A 41 -2.30 5.86 -5.12
CA GLU A 41 -2.36 4.88 -6.20
C GLU A 41 -3.47 5.22 -7.18
N VAL A 42 -3.14 5.15 -8.46
CA VAL A 42 -4.10 5.27 -9.57
C VAL A 42 -3.91 4.11 -10.53
N HIS A 43 -4.99 3.73 -11.19
CA HIS A 43 -5.00 2.69 -12.21
C HIS A 43 -5.47 3.28 -13.53
N GLU A 44 -4.77 2.96 -14.61
CA GLU A 44 -5.10 3.40 -15.96
C GLU A 44 -5.40 2.19 -16.83
N LEU A 45 -6.53 2.26 -17.55
CA LEU A 45 -6.88 1.29 -18.57
C LEU A 45 -7.52 1.98 -19.76
N SER A 46 -6.89 1.87 -20.94
CA SER A 46 -7.41 2.39 -22.21
C SER A 46 -7.73 3.89 -22.17
N GLY A 47 -6.87 4.67 -21.52
CA GLY A 47 -6.99 6.11 -21.34
C GLY A 47 -7.88 6.54 -20.18
N VAL A 48 -8.51 5.59 -19.45
CA VAL A 48 -9.37 5.89 -18.30
C VAL A 48 -8.56 5.79 -17.02
N TRP A 49 -8.50 6.90 -16.28
CA TRP A 49 -7.80 6.99 -15.00
C TRP A 49 -8.76 6.83 -13.82
N THR A 50 -8.46 5.87 -12.95
CA THR A 50 -9.25 5.56 -11.75
C THR A 50 -8.40 5.75 -10.51
N TRP A 51 -8.88 6.57 -9.58
CA TRP A 51 -8.31 6.65 -8.23
C TRP A 51 -8.54 5.34 -7.49
N ARG A 52 -7.51 4.84 -6.78
CA ARG A 52 -7.59 3.59 -6.03
C ARG A 52 -7.45 3.81 -4.53
N LYS A 53 -6.43 4.57 -4.13
CA LYS A 53 -6.06 4.67 -2.73
C LYS A 53 -5.24 5.93 -2.47
N ASP A 54 -5.49 6.57 -1.33
CA ASP A 54 -4.68 7.64 -0.75
C ASP A 54 -4.04 7.18 0.55
N TYR A 55 -2.79 7.58 0.75
CA TYR A 55 -2.02 7.34 1.96
C TYR A 55 -1.81 8.67 2.68
N ILE A 56 -2.15 8.71 3.96
CA ILE A 56 -2.10 9.90 4.80
C ILE A 56 -0.95 9.77 5.78
N PHE A 57 -0.11 10.81 5.84
CA PHE A 57 1.08 10.86 6.67
C PHE A 57 1.05 12.00 7.68
N ALA A 58 1.54 11.74 8.89
CA ALA A 58 1.95 12.75 9.86
C ALA A 58 3.48 12.83 9.85
N GLY A 59 4.03 13.85 9.18
CA GLY A 59 5.46 13.89 8.88
C GLY A 59 5.86 12.72 7.99
N THR A 60 6.79 11.88 8.45
CA THR A 60 7.23 10.67 7.73
C THR A 60 6.43 9.41 8.11
N THR A 61 5.47 9.52 9.03
CA THR A 61 4.73 8.37 9.55
C THR A 61 3.40 8.22 8.83
N HIS A 62 3.20 7.11 8.13
CA HIS A 62 1.89 6.73 7.58
C HIS A 62 0.92 6.40 8.72
N ILE A 63 -0.23 7.08 8.76
CA ILE A 63 -1.20 7.02 9.85
C ILE A 63 -2.58 6.54 9.41
N ALA A 64 -2.89 6.64 8.12
CA ALA A 64 -4.21 6.31 7.61
C ALA A 64 -4.17 6.07 6.10
N THR A 65 -5.17 5.33 5.64
CA THR A 65 -5.37 5.00 4.23
C THR A 65 -6.84 5.23 3.89
N VAL A 66 -7.11 5.82 2.74
CA VAL A 66 -8.47 5.99 2.20
C VAL A 66 -8.55 5.29 0.87
N ASP A 67 -9.53 4.41 0.69
CA ASP A 67 -9.86 3.80 -0.60
C ASP A 67 -11.39 3.80 -0.80
N SER A 68 -11.88 3.08 -1.82
CA SER A 68 -13.33 2.99 -2.09
C SER A 68 -14.15 2.40 -0.93
N SER A 69 -13.52 1.69 0.01
CA SER A 69 -14.17 1.15 1.21
C SER A 69 -14.23 2.15 2.38
N GLY A 70 -13.51 3.27 2.27
CA GLY A 70 -13.48 4.35 3.25
C GLY A 70 -12.14 4.52 3.95
N LEU A 71 -12.17 5.25 5.07
CA LEU A 71 -11.00 5.55 5.89
C LEU A 71 -10.65 4.39 6.82
N THR A 72 -9.38 4.04 6.83
CA THR A 72 -8.76 3.14 7.81
C THR A 72 -7.59 3.83 8.49
N HIS A 73 -7.40 3.56 9.78
CA HIS A 73 -6.29 4.06 10.58
C HIS A 73 -5.25 2.96 10.77
N VAL A 74 -3.98 3.34 10.68
CA VAL A 74 -2.84 2.43 10.74
C VAL A 74 -2.07 2.69 12.04
N HIS A 75 -1.90 1.63 12.82
CA HIS A 75 -1.21 1.67 14.11
C HIS A 75 0.13 0.96 13.96
N LYS A 76 1.22 1.73 14.09
CA LYS A 76 2.59 1.25 13.84
C LYS A 76 3.35 0.94 15.13
N ASP A 77 4.33 0.05 15.04
CA ASP A 77 5.33 -0.13 16.08
C ASP A 77 6.50 0.88 15.96
N HIS A 78 7.47 0.76 16.87
CA HIS A 78 8.65 1.62 16.91
C HIS A 78 9.56 1.52 15.68
N LEU A 79 9.42 0.48 14.85
CA LEU A 79 10.14 0.32 13.58
C LEU A 79 9.31 0.80 12.38
N GLY A 80 8.11 1.34 12.62
CA GLY A 80 7.20 1.77 11.56
C GLY A 80 6.40 0.63 10.92
N SER A 81 6.48 -0.60 11.46
CA SER A 81 5.71 -1.73 10.96
C SER A 81 4.25 -1.62 11.39
N THR A 82 3.32 -1.82 10.46
CA THR A 82 1.89 -1.81 10.75
C THR A 82 1.51 -2.99 11.64
N ARG A 83 0.95 -2.74 12.82
CA ARG A 83 0.52 -3.78 13.78
C ARG A 83 -0.97 -3.97 13.84
N VAL A 84 -1.74 -2.89 13.74
CA VAL A 84 -3.21 -2.94 13.81
C VAL A 84 -3.77 -1.99 12.77
N ILE A 85 -4.89 -2.37 12.16
CA ILE A 85 -5.69 -1.48 11.32
C ILE A 85 -7.08 -1.41 11.91
N THR A 86 -7.62 -0.18 12.03
CA THR A 86 -8.98 0.06 12.51
C THR A 86 -9.79 0.83 11.48
N ASN A 87 -11.10 0.64 11.44
CA ASN A 87 -11.99 1.46 10.62
C ASN A 87 -12.17 2.88 11.21
N ALA A 88 -12.95 3.72 10.54
CA ALA A 88 -13.27 5.08 11.00
C ALA A 88 -13.95 5.13 12.39
N SER A 89 -14.67 4.07 12.78
CA SER A 89 -15.33 3.96 14.10
C SER A 89 -14.42 3.37 15.18
N GLY A 90 -13.14 3.07 14.88
CA GLY A 90 -12.19 2.48 15.81
C GLY A 90 -12.30 0.95 15.97
N ALA A 91 -13.17 0.28 15.23
CA ALA A 91 -13.24 -1.18 15.26
C ALA A 91 -12.04 -1.80 14.54
N LYS A 92 -11.44 -2.83 15.15
CA LYS A 92 -10.28 -3.54 14.60
C LYS A 92 -10.66 -4.32 13.35
N LEU A 93 -9.98 -4.02 12.24
CA LEU A 93 -10.12 -4.71 10.96
C LEU A 93 -9.07 -5.81 10.80
N SER A 94 -7.82 -5.53 11.18
CA SER A 94 -6.73 -6.51 11.12
C SER A 94 -5.70 -6.32 12.23
N GLU A 95 -4.95 -7.38 12.50
CA GLU A 95 -3.80 -7.40 13.39
C GLU A 95 -2.66 -8.17 12.73
N HIS A 96 -1.46 -7.60 12.78
CA HIS A 96 -0.28 -8.08 12.09
C HIS A 96 0.86 -8.35 13.09
N ARG A 97 1.47 -9.52 12.97
CA ARG A 97 2.63 -9.92 13.76
C ARG A 97 3.72 -10.40 12.81
N TYR A 98 4.91 -9.82 12.95
CA TYR A 98 6.05 -10.16 12.10
C TYR A 98 7.14 -10.86 12.90
N TRP A 99 7.74 -11.86 12.28
CA TRP A 99 9.06 -12.37 12.65
C TRP A 99 10.13 -11.29 12.40
N PRO A 100 11.35 -11.45 12.96
CA PRO A 100 12.41 -10.44 12.89
C PRO A 100 12.76 -9.97 11.46
N PHE A 101 12.52 -10.80 10.45
CA PHE A 101 12.84 -10.52 9.04
C PHE A 101 11.59 -10.25 8.18
N GLY A 102 10.47 -9.90 8.79
CA GLY A 102 9.28 -9.39 8.09
C GLY A 102 8.27 -10.43 7.62
N GLU A 103 8.54 -11.72 7.85
CA GLU A 103 7.54 -12.76 7.61
C GLU A 103 6.36 -12.60 8.59
N GLU A 104 5.15 -12.61 8.05
CA GLU A 104 3.93 -12.48 8.85
C GLU A 104 3.60 -13.80 9.55
N MET A 105 3.51 -13.79 10.88
CA MET A 105 3.25 -14.98 11.70
C MET A 105 1.84 -15.54 11.47
N THR A 106 0.90 -14.69 11.07
CA THR A 106 -0.49 -15.05 10.74
C THR A 106 -0.84 -14.43 9.41
N VAL A 107 -1.19 -15.25 8.43
CA VAL A 107 -1.63 -14.76 7.12
C VAL A 107 -3.01 -14.13 7.29
N THR A 108 -3.04 -12.82 7.46
CA THR A 108 -4.28 -12.04 7.40
C THR A 108 -4.37 -11.35 6.06
N SER A 109 -5.52 -11.45 5.39
CA SER A 109 -5.78 -10.61 4.23
C SER A 109 -5.92 -9.17 4.71
N SER A 110 -5.06 -8.31 4.20
CA SER A 110 -5.11 -6.87 4.48
C SER A 110 -4.88 -6.11 3.18
N PRO A 111 -5.73 -5.13 2.88
CA PRO A 111 -5.53 -4.25 1.72
C PRO A 111 -4.37 -3.28 1.94
N GLU A 112 -3.73 -3.28 3.11
CA GLU A 112 -2.61 -2.40 3.42
C GLU A 112 -1.32 -2.90 2.79
N ARG A 113 -0.66 -1.98 2.07
CA ARG A 113 0.59 -2.20 1.34
C ARG A 113 1.79 -1.95 2.25
N MET A 114 1.74 -0.92 3.09
CA MET A 114 2.85 -0.50 3.95
C MET A 114 2.85 -1.31 5.25
N ARG A 115 3.35 -2.55 5.16
CA ARG A 115 3.33 -3.54 6.24
C ARG A 115 4.60 -3.51 7.09
N PHE A 116 5.47 -4.48 6.92
CA PHE A 116 6.74 -4.57 7.65
C PHE A 116 7.66 -3.39 7.28
N ALA A 117 8.26 -2.75 8.29
CA ALA A 117 9.09 -1.55 8.15
C ALA A 117 8.44 -0.34 7.44
N GLY A 118 7.13 -0.42 7.13
CA GLY A 118 6.36 0.69 6.60
C GLY A 118 6.60 1.06 5.13
N HIS A 119 7.10 0.15 4.28
CA HIS A 119 7.39 0.38 2.85
C HIS A 119 6.76 -0.65 1.90
#